data_AF-A0A426QH74-F1
#
_entry.id   AF-A0A426QH74-F1
#
_cell.length_a   1.000
_cell.length_b   1.000
_cell.length_c   1.000
_cell.angle_alpha   90.00
_cell.angle_beta   90.00
_cell.angle_gamma   90.00
#
_symmetry.space_group_name_H-M   'P 1'
#
loop_
_entity.id
_entity.type
_entity.pdbx_description
1 polymer ?
#
loop_
_entity_poly.entity_id
_entity_poly.type
_entity_poly.pdbx_seq_one_letter_code
_entity_poly.pdbx_strand_id
1 'polypeptide(L)'
;MEEVIVRAESPEDVKAIDVVNLSAFEGDAETQLVDAMRRSPDFIRDLSLVAEINGRIVGHLLLSRAVLEGEGGRKSVLVLGPMSVVPSQSHRGIGVALMQAAVNRARDMRYTAIVIAGRPDYYERFGFKSGSQFNITTNLPVPEDAVTAMELVEGALAGGGRVVYPAVFEAIY
;
A
#
# COMPACT_ATOMS: atom_id res chain seq x y z
N MET A 1 -0.15 25.95 9.25
CA MET A 1 0.31 24.56 9.04
C MET A 1 0.87 24.51 7.64
N GLU A 2 2.03 23.90 7.44
CA GLU A 2 2.58 23.71 6.10
C GLU A 2 1.65 22.77 5.32
N GLU A 3 1.34 23.12 4.08
CA GLU A 3 0.44 22.33 3.23
C GLU A 3 1.13 21.03 2.82
N VAL A 4 0.41 19.91 2.93
CA VAL A 4 0.86 18.60 2.45
C VAL A 4 0.21 18.36 1.09
N ILE A 5 1.03 18.29 0.05
CA ILE A 5 0.57 17.99 -1.31
C ILE A 5 0.80 16.51 -1.58
N VAL A 6 -0.23 15.79 -2.02
CA VAL A 6 -0.11 14.38 -2.41
C VAL A 6 -0.30 14.23 -3.92
N ARG A 7 0.67 13.60 -4.57
CA ARG A 7 0.67 13.37 -6.04
C ARG A 7 1.27 12.01 -6.39
N ALA A 8 1.09 11.58 -7.63
CA ALA A 8 1.82 10.42 -8.13
C ALA A 8 3.32 10.73 -8.21
N GLU A 9 4.16 9.72 -8.06
CA GLU A 9 5.59 9.84 -8.27
C GLU A 9 5.91 10.16 -9.73
N SER A 10 6.99 10.91 -9.94
CA SER A 10 7.66 11.07 -11.22
C SER A 10 9.03 10.35 -11.18
N PRO A 11 9.68 10.14 -12.34
CA PRO A 11 11.05 9.63 -12.38
C PRO A 11 12.06 10.47 -11.59
N GLU A 12 11.79 11.77 -11.37
CA GLU A 12 12.69 12.63 -10.59
C GLU A 12 12.61 12.34 -9.08
N ASP A 13 11.51 11.75 -8.60
CA ASP A 13 11.29 11.50 -7.17
C ASP A 13 12.02 10.25 -6.66
N VAL A 14 12.50 9.36 -7.55
CA VAL A 14 13.05 8.04 -7.20
C VAL A 14 14.05 8.12 -6.05
N LYS A 15 15.08 8.97 -6.19
CA LYS A 15 16.11 9.13 -5.14
C LYS A 15 15.55 9.66 -3.82
N ALA A 16 14.55 10.55 -3.89
CA ALA A 16 13.92 11.10 -2.69
C ALA A 16 13.07 10.04 -1.99
N ILE A 17 12.37 9.20 -2.75
CA ILE A 17 11.58 8.07 -2.25
C ILE A 17 12.50 7.05 -1.56
N ASP A 18 13.66 6.74 -2.14
CA ASP A 18 14.65 5.85 -1.52
C ASP A 18 15.10 6.40 -0.16
N VAL A 19 15.42 7.71 -0.09
CA VAL A 19 15.79 8.37 1.17
C VAL A 19 14.64 8.30 2.20
N VAL A 20 13.39 8.50 1.79
CA VAL A 20 12.24 8.36 2.69
C VAL A 20 12.14 6.93 3.22
N ASN A 21 12.21 5.92 2.35
CA ASN A 21 12.13 4.51 2.75
C ASN A 21 13.27 4.10 3.69
N LEU A 22 14.52 4.40 3.33
CA LEU A 22 15.70 4.16 4.16
C LEU A 22 15.63 4.87 5.52
N SER A 23 14.93 6.01 5.60
CA SER A 23 14.75 6.72 6.87
C SER A 23 13.64 6.13 7.76
N ALA A 24 12.67 5.43 7.16
CA ALA A 24 11.45 4.97 7.83
C ALA A 24 11.53 3.49 8.25
N PHE A 25 12.41 2.70 7.62
CA PHE A 25 12.57 1.26 7.84
C PHE A 25 14.01 0.91 8.24
N GLU A 26 14.19 -0.29 8.79
CA GLU A 26 15.53 -0.84 9.07
C GLU A 26 16.05 -1.56 7.82
N GLY A 27 17.16 -1.08 7.26
CA GLY A 27 17.74 -1.65 6.05
C GLY A 27 17.17 -1.07 4.76
N ASP A 28 17.36 -1.76 3.64
CA ASP A 28 17.04 -1.29 2.29
C ASP A 28 15.96 -2.12 1.58
N ALA A 29 15.33 -3.07 2.27
CA ALA A 29 14.30 -3.98 1.76
C ALA A 29 13.17 -3.23 1.04
N GLU A 30 12.61 -2.18 1.65
CA GLU A 30 11.54 -1.38 1.06
C GLU A 30 12.00 -0.61 -0.17
N THR A 31 13.25 -0.16 -0.21
CA THR A 31 13.82 0.52 -1.39
C THR A 31 13.95 -0.48 -2.54
N GLN A 32 14.50 -1.66 -2.27
CA GLN A 32 14.61 -2.74 -3.24
C GLN A 32 13.23 -3.21 -3.76
N LEU A 33 12.24 -3.30 -2.86
CA LEU A 33 10.86 -3.64 -3.20
C LEU A 33 10.26 -2.60 -4.15
N VAL A 34 10.33 -1.31 -3.83
CA VAL A 34 9.77 -0.24 -4.67
C VAL A 34 10.43 -0.25 -6.06
N ASP A 35 11.75 -0.38 -6.12
CA ASP A 35 12.48 -0.44 -7.38
C ASP A 35 12.11 -1.66 -8.22
N ALA A 36 12.02 -2.83 -7.60
CA ALA A 36 11.64 -4.04 -8.30
C ALA A 36 10.15 -4.01 -8.72
N MET A 37 9.29 -3.40 -7.91
CA MET A 37 7.91 -3.13 -8.27
C MET A 37 7.80 -2.23 -9.49
N ARG A 38 8.54 -1.11 -9.59
CA ARG A 38 8.52 -0.23 -10.79
C ARG A 38 8.81 -0.96 -12.11
N ARG A 39 9.50 -2.10 -12.06
CA ARG A 39 9.83 -2.95 -13.23
C ARG A 39 8.83 -4.10 -13.44
N SER A 40 7.89 -4.30 -12.53
CA SER A 40 6.88 -5.36 -12.54
C SER A 40 5.62 -4.94 -13.30
N PRO A 41 4.90 -5.90 -13.94
CA PRO A 41 3.59 -5.64 -14.56
C PRO A 41 2.50 -5.23 -13.57
N ASP A 42 2.71 -5.47 -12.27
CA ASP A 42 1.76 -5.16 -11.20
C ASP A 42 1.90 -3.72 -10.66
N PHE A 43 2.86 -2.95 -11.18
CA PHE A 43 3.04 -1.55 -10.83
C PHE A 43 1.96 -0.66 -11.44
N ILE A 44 1.41 0.20 -10.61
CA ILE A 44 0.40 1.18 -11.01
C ILE A 44 0.96 2.55 -10.69
N ARG A 45 1.52 3.23 -11.71
CA ARG A 45 2.18 4.54 -11.54
C ARG A 45 1.32 5.55 -10.80
N ASP A 46 0.02 5.59 -11.09
CA ASP A 46 -0.89 6.57 -10.49
C ASP A 46 -1.23 6.27 -9.01
N LEU A 47 -0.79 5.12 -8.49
CA LEU A 47 -0.93 4.68 -7.10
C LEU A 47 0.43 4.49 -6.38
N SER A 48 1.54 4.90 -6.98
CA SER A 48 2.77 5.20 -6.24
C SER A 48 2.76 6.69 -5.92
N LEU A 49 2.45 7.02 -4.66
CA LEU A 49 2.17 8.37 -4.22
C LEU A 49 3.30 8.92 -3.36
N VAL A 50 3.61 10.19 -3.56
CA VAL A 50 4.51 10.97 -2.70
C VAL A 50 3.73 12.04 -1.96
N ALA A 51 4.15 12.31 -0.73
CA ALA A 51 3.73 13.46 0.04
C ALA A 51 4.85 14.50 0.05
N GLU A 52 4.51 15.73 -0.32
CA GLU A 52 5.44 16.84 -0.49
C GLU A 52 5.10 17.98 0.46
N ILE A 53 6.12 18.55 1.11
CA ILE A 53 6.04 19.76 1.92
C ILE A 53 7.17 20.69 1.47
N ASN A 54 6.85 21.93 1.07
CA ASN A 54 7.82 22.93 0.62
C ASN A 54 8.80 22.40 -0.45
N GLY A 55 8.32 21.65 -1.44
CA GLY A 55 9.17 21.10 -2.50
C GLY A 55 9.96 19.84 -2.11
N ARG A 56 9.78 19.31 -0.91
CA ARG A 56 10.51 18.13 -0.41
C ARG A 56 9.58 16.94 -0.22
N ILE A 57 9.98 15.80 -0.77
CA ILE A 57 9.29 14.53 -0.51
C ILE A 57 9.58 14.11 0.94
N VAL A 58 8.50 13.93 1.71
CA VAL A 58 8.54 13.58 3.14
C VAL A 58 7.77 12.31 3.45
N GLY A 59 7.11 11.72 2.45
CA GLY A 59 6.39 10.47 2.59
C GLY A 59 6.18 9.79 1.24
N HIS A 60 5.97 8.49 1.28
CA HIS A 60 5.73 7.62 0.12
C HIS A 60 4.69 6.56 0.48
N LEU A 61 3.85 6.17 -0.47
CA LEU A 61 2.92 5.05 -0.36
C LEU A 61 2.80 4.38 -1.72
N LEU A 62 2.96 3.07 -1.76
CA LEU A 62 2.76 2.28 -2.97
C LEU A 62 1.58 1.34 -2.81
N LEU A 63 0.58 1.45 -3.70
CA LEU A 63 -0.35 0.36 -3.98
C LEU A 63 0.03 -0.32 -5.30
N SER A 64 0.03 -1.64 -5.30
CA SER A 64 0.27 -2.46 -6.48
C SER A 64 -0.87 -3.45 -6.71
N ARG A 65 -0.95 -3.99 -7.93
CA ARG A 65 -1.94 -5.00 -8.27
C ARG A 65 -1.60 -6.33 -7.57
N ALA A 66 -2.61 -7.02 -7.09
CA ALA A 66 -2.54 -8.41 -6.66
C ALA A 66 -3.77 -9.18 -7.15
N VAL A 67 -3.76 -10.49 -6.96
CA VAL A 67 -4.86 -11.38 -7.35
C VAL A 67 -5.49 -11.97 -6.10
N LEU A 68 -6.80 -11.83 -5.96
CA LEU A 68 -7.58 -12.63 -5.01
C LEU A 68 -8.07 -13.90 -5.71
N GLU A 69 -7.66 -15.05 -5.21
CA GLU A 69 -8.10 -16.37 -5.66
C GLU A 69 -9.09 -16.97 -4.66
N GLY A 70 -10.33 -17.16 -5.08
CA GLY A 70 -11.39 -17.77 -4.26
C GLY A 70 -12.34 -18.63 -5.08
N GLU A 71 -13.42 -19.13 -4.46
CA GLU A 71 -14.40 -20.00 -5.13
C GLU A 71 -15.06 -19.34 -6.34
N GLY A 72 -15.23 -18.01 -6.31
CA GLY A 72 -15.75 -17.20 -7.41
C GLY A 72 -14.74 -16.91 -8.53
N GLY A 73 -13.55 -17.51 -8.50
CA GLY A 73 -12.48 -17.30 -9.47
C GLY A 73 -11.45 -16.25 -9.04
N ARG A 74 -10.75 -15.69 -10.03
CA ARG A 74 -9.68 -14.70 -9.84
C ARG A 74 -10.20 -13.28 -9.99
N LYS A 75 -9.93 -12.42 -9.02
CA LYS A 75 -10.27 -10.99 -9.05
C LYS A 75 -9.01 -10.15 -8.84
N SER A 76 -8.94 -9.01 -9.53
CA SER A 76 -7.87 -8.03 -9.27
C SER A 76 -8.19 -7.25 -7.99
N VAL A 77 -7.24 -7.19 -7.07
CA VAL A 77 -7.28 -6.34 -5.87
C VAL A 77 -6.01 -5.49 -5.81
N LEU A 78 -5.95 -4.57 -4.85
CA LEU A 78 -4.74 -3.81 -4.55
C LEU A 78 -4.09 -4.32 -3.27
N VAL A 79 -2.77 -4.24 -3.21
CA VAL A 79 -2.00 -4.45 -1.98
C VAL A 79 -1.14 -3.24 -1.68
N LEU A 80 -0.97 -2.93 -0.39
CA LEU A 80 -0.10 -1.84 0.06
C LEU A 80 1.28 -2.38 0.43
N GLY A 81 2.32 -1.71 -0.06
CA GLY A 81 3.68 -1.91 0.42
C GLY A 81 4.74 -1.20 -0.44
N PRO A 82 5.58 -0.32 0.14
CA PRO A 82 5.55 0.19 1.52
C PRO A 82 4.63 1.42 1.69
N MET A 83 4.51 1.88 2.95
CA MET A 83 4.04 3.21 3.31
C MET A 83 4.99 3.82 4.33
N SER A 84 5.50 5.00 4.03
CA SER A 84 6.73 5.54 4.63
C SER A 84 6.57 7.03 4.87
N VAL A 85 7.02 7.52 6.03
CA VAL A 85 7.08 8.95 6.35
C VAL A 85 8.41 9.21 7.04
N VAL A 86 9.10 10.29 6.66
CA VAL A 86 10.35 10.68 7.32
C VAL A 86 10.10 10.85 8.82
N PRO A 87 10.88 10.21 9.71
CA PRO A 87 10.58 10.20 11.14
C PRO A 87 10.41 11.58 11.77
N SER A 88 11.22 12.57 11.37
CA SER A 88 11.15 13.96 11.84
C SER A 88 9.88 14.72 11.41
N GLN A 89 9.11 14.15 10.48
CA GLN A 89 7.83 14.68 9.99
C GLN A 89 6.63 13.86 10.49
N SER A 90 6.86 12.88 11.37
CA SER A 90 5.79 12.07 11.98
C SER A 90 4.78 12.94 12.74
N HIS A 91 3.57 12.40 12.92
CA HIS A 91 2.47 13.06 13.65
C HIS A 91 1.95 14.37 13.03
N ARG A 92 2.31 14.66 11.77
CA ARG A 92 1.78 15.81 10.99
C ARG A 92 0.63 15.47 10.05
N GLY A 93 0.05 14.26 10.18
CA GLY A 93 -1.04 13.81 9.30
C GLY A 93 -0.62 13.35 7.90
N ILE A 94 0.68 13.31 7.57
CA ILE A 94 1.19 12.91 6.25
C ILE A 94 0.71 11.51 5.84
N GLY A 95 0.83 10.53 6.74
CA GLY A 95 0.36 9.17 6.45
C GLY A 95 -1.15 9.09 6.23
N VAL A 96 -1.92 9.94 6.94
CA VAL A 96 -3.37 10.04 6.74
C VAL A 96 -3.68 10.59 5.35
N ALA A 97 -2.99 11.66 4.95
CA ALA A 97 -3.15 12.26 3.62
C ALA A 97 -2.79 11.28 2.49
N LEU A 98 -1.67 10.55 2.63
CA LEU A 98 -1.27 9.50 1.68
C LEU A 98 -2.33 8.41 1.54
N MET A 99 -2.80 7.85 2.66
CA MET A 99 -3.78 6.77 2.65
C MET A 99 -5.12 7.23 2.05
N GLN A 100 -5.61 8.41 2.43
CA GLN A 100 -6.86 8.96 1.88
C GLN A 100 -6.75 9.19 0.37
N ALA A 101 -5.64 9.76 -0.10
CA ALA A 101 -5.40 9.96 -1.52
C ALA A 101 -5.33 8.62 -2.28
N ALA A 102 -4.64 7.62 -1.73
CA ALA A 102 -4.52 6.29 -2.33
C ALA A 102 -5.88 5.60 -2.47
N VAL A 103 -6.69 5.61 -1.40
CA VAL A 103 -8.05 5.04 -1.40
C VAL A 103 -8.96 5.74 -2.41
N ASN A 104 -8.94 7.08 -2.46
CA ASN A 104 -9.74 7.84 -3.41
C ASN A 104 -9.37 7.52 -4.86
N ARG A 105 -8.07 7.52 -5.18
CA ARG A 105 -7.59 7.15 -6.52
C ARG A 105 -7.94 5.71 -6.88
N ALA A 106 -7.80 4.78 -5.94
CA ALA A 106 -8.18 3.39 -6.16
C ALA A 106 -9.66 3.25 -6.53
N ARG A 107 -10.55 4.01 -5.86
CA ARG A 107 -11.98 4.07 -6.22
C ARG A 107 -12.22 4.66 -7.59
N ASP A 108 -11.56 5.78 -7.92
CA ASP A 108 -11.67 6.43 -9.23
C ASP A 108 -11.22 5.50 -10.37
N MET A 109 -10.21 4.67 -10.08
CA MET A 109 -9.70 3.64 -10.99
C MET A 109 -10.51 2.32 -10.97
N ARG A 110 -11.65 2.28 -10.28
CA ARG A 110 -12.58 1.13 -10.22
C ARG A 110 -12.02 -0.12 -9.54
N TYR A 111 -10.97 0.00 -8.72
CA TYR A 111 -10.56 -1.12 -7.87
C TYR A 111 -11.60 -1.36 -6.78
N THR A 112 -11.75 -2.63 -6.38
CA THR A 112 -12.84 -3.06 -5.51
C THR A 112 -12.41 -3.34 -4.07
N ALA A 113 -11.12 -3.57 -3.84
CA ALA A 113 -10.58 -3.82 -2.49
C ALA A 113 -9.08 -3.48 -2.39
N ILE A 114 -8.64 -3.18 -1.17
CA ILE A 114 -7.23 -3.03 -0.78
C ILE A 114 -6.95 -4.02 0.36
N VAL A 115 -5.84 -4.74 0.28
CA VAL A 115 -5.39 -5.68 1.31
C VAL A 115 -3.99 -5.30 1.79
N ILE A 116 -3.75 -5.44 3.09
CA ILE A 116 -2.48 -5.09 3.72
C ILE A 116 -2.04 -6.24 4.62
N ALA A 117 -0.80 -6.67 4.46
CA ALA A 117 -0.09 -7.51 5.41
C ALA A 117 0.82 -6.61 6.25
N GLY A 118 0.53 -6.43 7.53
CA GLY A 118 1.27 -5.47 8.35
C GLY A 118 0.69 -5.28 9.75
N ARG A 119 0.54 -4.03 10.19
CA ARG A 119 0.08 -3.67 11.55
C ARG A 119 -1.40 -3.29 11.56
N PRO A 120 -2.33 -4.18 11.97
CA PRO A 120 -3.77 -3.94 11.89
C PRO A 120 -4.22 -2.65 12.59
N ASP A 121 -3.76 -2.43 13.82
CA ASP A 121 -4.15 -1.30 14.69
C ASP A 121 -3.98 0.07 14.01
N TYR A 122 -2.95 0.21 13.18
CA TYR A 122 -2.70 1.45 12.46
C TYR A 122 -3.71 1.69 11.34
N TYR A 123 -4.20 0.63 10.70
CA TYR A 123 -5.05 0.72 9.51
C TYR A 123 -6.54 0.76 9.84
N GLU A 124 -6.96 0.29 11.02
CA GLU A 124 -8.37 0.34 11.46
C GLU A 124 -8.96 1.76 11.42
N ARG A 125 -8.16 2.78 11.75
CA ARG A 125 -8.58 4.19 11.70
C ARG A 125 -8.96 4.69 10.29
N PHE A 126 -8.59 3.95 9.25
CA PHE A 126 -8.94 4.25 7.86
C PHE A 126 -10.11 3.41 7.34
N GLY A 127 -10.72 2.58 8.20
CA GLY A 127 -11.81 1.68 7.84
C GLY A 127 -11.38 0.32 7.33
N PHE A 128 -10.09 -0.03 7.44
CA PHE A 128 -9.67 -1.43 7.26
C PHE A 128 -10.21 -2.28 8.41
N LYS A 129 -10.54 -3.52 8.13
CA LYS A 129 -10.94 -4.53 9.12
C LYS A 129 -9.99 -5.72 9.03
N SER A 130 -9.96 -6.55 10.07
CA SER A 130 -9.20 -7.80 10.03
C SER A 130 -9.60 -8.64 8.81
N GLY A 131 -8.60 -9.18 8.09
CA GLY A 131 -8.81 -10.03 6.93
C GLY A 131 -9.61 -11.28 7.26
N SER A 132 -9.52 -11.78 8.50
CA SER A 132 -10.32 -12.90 9.01
C SER A 132 -11.83 -12.64 8.94
N GLN A 133 -12.28 -11.38 9.07
CA GLN A 133 -13.72 -11.03 8.94
C GLN A 133 -14.24 -11.27 7.51
N PHE A 134 -13.34 -11.33 6.54
CA PHE A 134 -13.62 -11.59 5.13
C PHE A 134 -13.13 -12.97 4.67
N ASN A 135 -12.59 -13.81 5.56
CA ASN A 135 -11.91 -15.06 5.22
C ASN A 135 -10.76 -14.86 4.20
N ILE A 136 -9.96 -13.81 4.40
CA ILE A 136 -8.82 -13.47 3.53
C ILE A 136 -7.51 -13.98 4.13
N THR A 137 -6.76 -14.71 3.32
CA THR A 137 -5.38 -15.15 3.60
C THR A 137 -4.41 -14.60 2.55
N THR A 138 -3.10 -14.83 2.72
CA THR A 138 -2.08 -14.37 1.77
C THR A 138 -1.02 -15.44 1.50
N ASN A 139 -0.27 -15.31 0.41
CA ASN A 139 0.95 -16.06 0.13
C ASN A 139 2.17 -15.59 0.95
N LEU A 140 2.12 -14.42 1.58
CA LEU A 140 3.22 -13.93 2.42
C LEU A 140 3.32 -14.70 3.75
N PRO A 141 4.54 -14.88 4.29
CA PRO A 141 4.77 -15.61 5.55
C PRO A 141 4.46 -14.73 6.78
N VAL A 142 3.25 -14.18 6.84
CA VAL A 142 2.78 -13.33 7.95
C VAL A 142 1.72 -14.05 8.77
N PRO A 143 1.60 -13.73 10.08
CA PRO A 143 0.46 -14.16 10.88
C PRO A 143 -0.89 -13.75 10.26
N GLU A 144 -1.93 -14.57 10.42
CA GLU A 144 -3.26 -14.27 9.87
C GLU A 144 -3.86 -12.98 10.45
N ASP A 145 -3.57 -12.69 11.72
CA ASP A 145 -4.03 -11.48 12.39
C ASP A 145 -3.34 -10.21 11.88
N ALA A 146 -2.19 -10.32 11.19
CA ALA A 146 -1.50 -9.21 10.53
C ALA A 146 -2.15 -8.79 9.21
N VAL A 147 -3.12 -9.55 8.69
CA VAL A 147 -3.81 -9.24 7.44
C VAL A 147 -5.03 -8.36 7.73
N THR A 148 -5.12 -7.24 7.01
CA THR A 148 -6.30 -6.36 7.03
C THR A 148 -6.77 -6.04 5.61
N ALA A 149 -8.06 -5.76 5.47
CA ALA A 149 -8.66 -5.47 4.19
C ALA A 149 -9.71 -4.35 4.28
N MET A 150 -9.83 -3.61 3.19
CA MET A 150 -10.89 -2.62 2.97
C MET A 150 -11.61 -2.95 1.67
N GLU A 151 -12.93 -3.06 1.75
CA GLU A 151 -13.79 -3.06 0.58
C GLU A 151 -13.95 -1.61 0.07
N LEU A 152 -13.56 -1.37 -1.18
CA LEU A 152 -13.85 -0.13 -1.88
C LEU A 152 -15.24 -0.15 -2.51
N VAL A 153 -15.73 -1.37 -2.82
CA VAL A 153 -17.09 -1.68 -3.23
C VAL A 153 -17.62 -2.73 -2.26
N GLU A 154 -18.77 -2.47 -1.65
CA GLU A 154 -19.40 -3.36 -0.68
C GLU A 154 -19.58 -4.78 -1.24
N GLY A 155 -19.18 -5.79 -0.46
CA GLY A 155 -19.26 -7.20 -0.85
C GLY A 155 -18.22 -7.67 -1.87
N ALA A 156 -17.24 -6.83 -2.23
CA ALA A 156 -16.16 -7.21 -3.15
C ALA A 156 -15.35 -8.42 -2.67
N LEU A 157 -15.21 -8.59 -1.35
CA LEU A 157 -14.49 -9.67 -0.70
C LEU A 157 -15.42 -10.81 -0.23
N ALA A 158 -16.71 -10.77 -0.60
CA ALA A 158 -17.63 -11.85 -0.29
C ALA A 158 -17.12 -13.21 -0.83
N GLY A 159 -17.17 -14.23 0.03
CA GLY A 159 -16.63 -15.57 -0.26
C GLY A 159 -15.16 -15.76 0.09
N GLY A 160 -14.43 -14.69 0.44
CA GLY A 160 -13.03 -14.76 0.86
C GLY A 160 -12.09 -15.32 -0.21
N GLY A 161 -10.92 -15.79 0.24
CA GLY A 161 -9.92 -16.38 -0.64
C GLY A 161 -8.49 -16.04 -0.23
N ARG A 162 -7.54 -16.45 -1.07
CA ARG A 162 -6.12 -16.18 -0.90
C ARG A 162 -5.70 -15.03 -1.80
N VAL A 163 -5.16 -13.98 -1.20
CA VAL A 163 -4.50 -12.89 -1.92
C VAL A 163 -3.09 -13.35 -2.29
N VAL A 164 -2.80 -13.34 -3.57
CA VAL A 164 -1.49 -13.61 -4.15
C VAL A 164 -0.83 -12.28 -4.44
N TYR A 165 0.06 -11.87 -3.52
CA TYR A 165 0.94 -10.72 -3.68
C TYR A 165 1.92 -10.98 -4.82
N PRO A 166 2.38 -9.92 -5.54
CA PRO A 166 3.40 -10.06 -6.56
C PRO A 166 4.66 -10.77 -6.02
N ALA A 167 5.30 -11.60 -6.85
CA ALA A 167 6.51 -12.36 -6.46
C ALA A 167 7.64 -11.48 -5.92
N VAL A 168 7.64 -10.19 -6.26
CA VAL A 168 8.56 -9.19 -5.76
C VAL A 168 8.48 -9.02 -4.23
N PHE A 169 7.31 -9.22 -3.64
CA PHE A 169 7.12 -9.18 -2.19
C PHE A 169 7.70 -10.42 -1.51
N GLU A 170 7.48 -11.61 -2.06
CA GLU A 170 8.04 -12.87 -1.52
C GLU A 170 9.57 -12.92 -1.57
N ALA A 171 10.18 -12.21 -2.53
CA ALA A 171 11.63 -12.13 -2.62
C ALA A 171 12.27 -11.26 -1.53
N ILE A 172 11.46 -10.40 -0.89
CA ILE A 172 11.91 -9.42 0.10
C ILE A 172 11.50 -9.82 1.53
N TYR A 173 10.32 -10.45 1.69
CA TYR A 173 9.74 -10.86 2.98
C TYR A 173 9.59 -12.39 3.08
#